data_AF-A0A0W0UKW0-F1
#
_entry.id   AF-A0A0W0UKW0-F1
#
_cell.length_a   1.000
_cell.length_b   1.000
_cell.length_c   1.000
_cell.angle_alpha   90.00
_cell.angle_beta   90.00
_cell.angle_gamma   90.00
#
_symmetry.space_group_name_H-M   'P 1'
#
loop_
_entity.id
_entity.type
_entity.pdbx_description
1 polymer ?
#
loop_
_entity_poly.entity_id
_entity_poly.type
_entity_poly.pdbx_seq_one_letter_code
_entity_poly.pdbx_strand_id
1 'polypeptide(L)'
;MREWLRRFYYDKKATLTIKGETYQFSDWERIGGGSEKHVYKIKGKNFCFFIPHKYFSEADWNFKIELEKNILDEMTLVGLKTQQFELVDLEINSPEQPSYTIKALLTKDFQTLCQDESLVIYNPKGDEKVCGKAPDFMALRARFKEEAYVQEMFQKIIKEYATAYTFSLPITAIQSTDDSEHICFELSSPVPTVRYMFWDVVADTNAFPFIPLVPSLSELRKGPRSYSNRENYSLYCLANTVACSILEILYSLKSRIPANSFTFVGELQEDILKAIDHSALLKEALEHARTQAVNYLHHLSNKINLANVGNKNFTKLLTSAISTNNLELVQRYYEARPMEQLTEGLIDTILDASNRCGNSNISQFLHSKLGPEKGAFVEERRKIEVQEKVGQLKNTFFSQYNKQLSADKGAWCGLYSLFAKSHVKSEADLHELVKHAQGLSKEGSGKRSQLVMKQLGWLDKNNQVRSDLASVLKEENTLTIP
;
A
#
# COMPACT_ATOMS: atom_id res chain seq x y z
N MET A 1 34.69 2.00 -15.22
CA MET A 1 33.75 1.52 -14.18
C MET A 1 34.16 0.18 -13.56
N ARG A 2 34.25 -0.93 -14.33
CA ARG A 2 35.09 -2.09 -13.92
C ARG A 2 36.47 -1.60 -13.47
N GLU A 3 36.97 -0.55 -14.11
CA GLU A 3 38.22 0.12 -13.76
C GLU A 3 38.25 0.78 -12.36
N TRP A 4 37.18 1.46 -11.90
CA TRP A 4 37.15 2.06 -10.55
C TRP A 4 37.23 0.95 -9.50
N LEU A 5 36.38 -0.07 -9.60
CA LEU A 5 36.42 -1.22 -8.68
C LEU A 5 37.72 -2.00 -8.81
N ARG A 6 38.26 -2.14 -10.03
CA ARG A 6 39.52 -2.85 -10.26
C ARG A 6 40.65 -2.15 -9.50
N ARG A 7 40.72 -0.83 -9.58
CA ARG A 7 41.68 -0.05 -8.81
C ARG A 7 41.43 -0.18 -7.31
N PHE A 8 40.19 -0.02 -6.88
CA PHE A 8 39.82 -0.06 -5.48
C PHE A 8 40.13 -1.40 -4.80
N TYR A 9 39.89 -2.52 -5.50
CA TYR A 9 40.10 -3.86 -4.94
C TYR A 9 41.50 -4.44 -5.21
N TYR A 10 42.16 -4.06 -6.30
CA TYR A 10 43.37 -4.76 -6.76
C TYR A 10 44.61 -3.87 -6.96
N ASP A 11 44.47 -2.55 -7.11
CA ASP A 11 45.63 -1.67 -7.29
C ASP A 11 46.19 -1.19 -5.96
N LYS A 12 47.26 -1.85 -5.50
CA LYS A 12 47.93 -1.52 -4.25
C LYS A 12 48.61 -0.14 -4.24
N LYS A 13 48.78 0.49 -5.41
CA LYS A 13 49.32 1.85 -5.54
C LYS A 13 48.21 2.90 -5.59
N ALA A 14 46.94 2.48 -5.57
CA ALA A 14 45.83 3.42 -5.61
C ALA A 14 45.70 4.17 -4.28
N THR A 15 45.29 5.42 -4.38
CA THR A 15 44.88 6.25 -3.24
C THR A 15 43.40 6.57 -3.33
N LEU A 16 42.76 6.68 -2.17
CA LEU A 16 41.35 7.03 -2.03
C LEU A 16 41.26 8.39 -1.35
N THR A 17 40.57 9.34 -1.98
CA THR A 17 40.28 10.63 -1.35
C THR A 17 38.82 10.67 -0.90
N ILE A 18 38.62 10.98 0.38
CA ILE A 18 37.30 11.13 1.01
C ILE A 18 37.28 12.49 1.70
N LYS A 19 36.33 13.37 1.34
CA LYS A 19 36.19 14.71 1.92
C LYS A 19 37.51 15.52 1.92
N GLY A 20 38.31 15.37 0.87
CA GLY A 20 39.58 16.08 0.69
C GLY A 20 40.78 15.46 1.41
N GLU A 21 40.59 14.42 2.22
CA GLU A 21 41.69 13.66 2.84
C GLU A 21 42.03 12.43 1.99
N THR A 22 43.32 12.21 1.72
CA THR A 22 43.81 11.09 0.90
C THR A 22 44.40 9.98 1.74
N TYR A 23 44.00 8.76 1.43
CA TYR A 23 44.39 7.52 2.11
C TYR A 23 45.11 6.59 1.14
N GLN A 24 46.02 5.77 1.65
CA GLN A 24 46.68 4.70 0.91
C GLN A 24 45.86 3.42 0.93
N PHE A 25 46.06 2.52 -0.03
CA PHE A 25 45.39 1.22 -0.08
C PHE A 25 45.46 0.43 1.24
N SER A 26 46.55 0.57 2.00
CA SER A 26 46.73 -0.08 3.31
C SER A 26 45.85 0.46 4.43
N ASP A 27 45.21 1.61 4.21
CA ASP A 27 44.53 2.38 5.24
C ASP A 27 43.04 2.05 5.34
N TRP A 28 42.45 1.38 4.34
CA TRP A 28 41.08 0.89 4.42
C TRP A 28 41.01 -0.63 4.49
N GLU A 29 40.05 -1.12 5.26
CA GLU A 29 39.76 -2.54 5.37
C GLU A 29 38.27 -2.80 5.28
N ARG A 30 37.90 -3.98 4.75
CA ARG A 30 36.51 -4.40 4.70
C ARG A 30 36.09 -4.86 6.10
N ILE A 31 34.99 -4.30 6.60
CA ILE A 31 34.42 -4.65 7.91
C ILE A 31 33.04 -5.32 7.81
N GLY A 32 32.50 -5.43 6.60
CA GLY A 32 31.22 -6.08 6.36
C GLY A 32 30.80 -6.01 4.89
N GLY A 33 29.62 -6.52 4.59
CA GLY A 33 29.00 -6.38 3.28
C GLY A 33 27.95 -7.45 2.99
N GLY A 34 27.16 -7.19 1.96
CA GLY A 34 26.15 -8.09 1.44
C GLY A 34 26.34 -8.40 -0.05
N SER A 35 25.27 -8.82 -0.69
CA SER A 35 25.26 -9.15 -2.12
C SER A 35 25.49 -7.92 -3.01
N GLU A 36 24.92 -6.76 -2.64
CA GLU A 36 24.98 -5.53 -3.45
C GLU A 36 26.11 -4.57 -3.06
N LYS A 37 26.40 -4.43 -1.75
CA LYS A 37 27.33 -3.42 -1.22
C LYS A 37 28.30 -4.01 -0.19
N HIS A 38 29.53 -3.50 -0.17
CA HIS A 38 30.54 -3.78 0.84
C HIS A 38 30.77 -2.55 1.72
N VAL A 39 31.10 -2.79 2.99
CA VAL A 39 31.36 -1.73 3.96
C VAL A 39 32.85 -1.72 4.30
N TYR A 40 33.47 -0.55 4.15
CA TYR A 40 34.89 -0.32 4.39
C TYR A 40 35.10 0.70 5.49
N LYS A 41 36.09 0.46 6.35
CA LYS A 41 36.51 1.38 7.42
C LYS A 41 37.91 1.90 7.14
N ILE A 42 38.12 3.19 7.39
CA ILE A 42 39.45 3.80 7.38
C ILE A 42 40.09 3.61 8.76
N LYS A 43 41.33 3.12 8.80
CA LYS A 43 42.12 2.93 10.02
C LYS A 43 42.29 4.24 10.77
N GLY A 44 42.06 4.19 12.09
CA GLY A 44 42.16 5.36 12.96
C GLY A 44 41.03 6.38 12.79
N LYS A 45 40.03 6.12 11.92
CA LYS A 45 38.82 6.94 11.80
C LYS A 45 37.63 6.22 12.41
N ASN A 46 36.61 7.00 12.76
CA ASN A 46 35.38 6.54 13.40
C ASN A 46 34.21 6.37 12.40
N PHE A 47 34.51 6.40 11.11
CA PHE A 47 33.54 6.28 10.04
C PHE A 47 33.85 5.10 9.13
N CYS A 48 32.81 4.60 8.48
CA CYS A 48 32.87 3.64 7.39
C CYS A 48 32.09 4.17 6.18
N PHE A 49 32.35 3.57 5.02
CA PHE A 49 31.73 3.94 3.75
C PHE A 49 31.33 2.73 2.93
N PHE A 50 30.37 2.93 2.04
CA PHE A 50 29.73 1.87 1.27
C PHE A 50 30.22 1.90 -0.18
N ILE A 51 30.71 0.75 -0.65
CA ILE A 51 31.23 0.56 -2.01
C ILE A 51 30.39 -0.49 -2.72
N PRO A 52 30.11 -0.35 -4.02
CA PRO A 52 29.34 -1.36 -4.71
C PRO A 52 30.14 -2.67 -4.85
N HIS A 53 29.47 -3.78 -4.56
CA HIS A 53 29.94 -5.13 -4.87
C HIS A 53 29.36 -5.61 -6.21
N LYS A 54 28.08 -5.33 -6.47
CA LYS A 54 27.38 -5.62 -7.73
C LYS A 54 26.57 -4.41 -8.17
N TYR A 55 26.69 -4.04 -9.44
CA TYR A 55 25.92 -2.94 -10.05
C TYR A 55 25.93 -3.05 -11.57
N PHE A 56 24.97 -2.39 -12.24
CA PHE A 56 24.88 -2.39 -13.71
C PHE A 56 25.69 -1.25 -14.34
N SER A 57 25.64 -0.07 -13.75
CA SER A 57 26.42 1.10 -14.16
C SER A 57 26.64 2.09 -13.00
N GLU A 58 27.46 3.11 -13.19
CA GLU A 58 27.77 4.14 -12.19
C GLU A 58 26.59 5.08 -12.04
N ALA A 59 25.86 5.34 -13.14
CA ALA A 59 24.58 6.02 -13.07
C ALA A 59 23.58 5.23 -12.20
N ASP A 60 23.52 3.90 -12.37
CA ASP A 60 22.70 3.01 -11.54
C ASP A 60 23.15 3.02 -10.07
N TRP A 61 24.46 2.91 -9.80
CA TRP A 61 24.99 3.01 -8.43
C TRP A 61 24.72 4.37 -7.79
N ASN A 62 25.03 5.47 -8.48
CA ASN A 62 24.82 6.83 -7.98
C ASN A 62 23.34 7.08 -7.72
N PHE A 63 22.44 6.61 -8.59
CA PHE A 63 21.00 6.67 -8.37
C PHE A 63 20.58 5.86 -7.13
N LYS A 64 21.01 4.60 -7.03
CA LYS A 64 20.67 3.73 -5.88
C LYS A 64 21.15 4.31 -4.56
N ILE A 65 22.38 4.81 -4.51
CA ILE A 65 23.00 5.28 -3.27
C ILE A 65 22.42 6.63 -2.82
N GLU A 66 22.02 7.49 -3.78
CA GLU A 66 21.24 8.69 -3.49
C GLU A 66 19.83 8.34 -3.00
N LEU A 67 19.17 7.38 -3.63
CA LEU A 67 17.85 6.92 -3.22
C LEU A 67 17.86 6.32 -1.82
N GLU A 68 18.85 5.50 -1.49
CA GLU A 68 19.08 4.92 -0.15
C GLU A 68 19.14 6.04 0.90
N LYS A 69 19.95 7.07 0.66
CA LYS A 69 20.02 8.22 1.55
C LYS A 69 18.66 8.92 1.69
N ASN A 70 17.99 9.19 0.58
CA ASN A 70 16.70 9.89 0.60
C ASN A 70 15.62 9.11 1.39
N ILE A 71 15.58 7.79 1.24
CA ILE A 71 14.65 6.92 1.97
C ILE A 71 14.96 6.97 3.46
N LEU A 72 16.22 6.80 3.86
CA LEU A 72 16.63 6.84 5.28
C LEU A 72 16.42 8.21 5.93
N ASP A 73 16.68 9.30 5.19
CA ASP A 73 16.41 10.66 5.65
C ASP A 73 14.89 10.85 5.90
N GLU A 74 14.03 10.41 4.97
CA GLU A 74 12.56 10.48 5.14
C GLU A 74 12.07 9.55 6.28
N MET A 75 12.68 8.38 6.48
CA MET A 75 12.39 7.52 7.65
C MET A 75 12.77 8.21 8.97
N THR A 76 13.86 8.96 8.99
CA THR A 76 14.30 9.77 10.14
C THR A 76 13.28 10.88 10.44
N LEU A 77 12.77 11.54 9.40
CA LEU A 77 11.76 12.60 9.54
C LEU A 77 10.45 12.11 10.17
N VAL A 78 10.07 10.86 9.94
CA VAL A 78 8.88 10.25 10.56
C VAL A 78 9.16 9.60 11.92
N GLY A 79 10.34 9.84 12.50
CA GLY A 79 10.69 9.47 13.87
C GLY A 79 11.33 8.09 14.04
N LEU A 80 11.73 7.42 12.97
CA LEU A 80 12.42 6.13 13.04
C LEU A 80 13.93 6.31 13.22
N LYS A 81 14.59 5.34 13.88
CA LYS A 81 16.05 5.34 13.98
C LYS A 81 16.64 4.85 12.67
N THR A 82 17.55 5.62 12.10
CA THR A 82 18.32 5.21 10.94
C THR A 82 19.81 5.41 11.21
N GLN A 83 20.63 4.65 10.50
CA GLN A 83 22.04 5.02 10.37
C GLN A 83 22.14 6.34 9.60
N GLN A 84 22.79 7.33 10.20
CA GLN A 84 22.89 8.67 9.63
C GLN A 84 23.99 8.70 8.57
N PHE A 85 23.57 8.81 7.31
CA PHE A 85 24.47 8.80 6.17
C PHE A 85 24.71 10.19 5.59
N GLU A 86 25.98 10.49 5.30
CA GLU A 86 26.41 11.61 4.46
C GLU A 86 26.71 11.07 3.05
N LEU A 87 26.14 11.71 2.03
CA LEU A 87 26.49 11.40 0.64
C LEU A 87 27.78 12.14 0.29
N VAL A 88 28.81 11.40 -0.10
CA VAL A 88 30.14 11.94 -0.41
C VAL A 88 30.63 11.45 -1.76
N ASP A 89 31.51 12.23 -2.38
CA ASP A 89 32.28 11.79 -3.53
C ASP A 89 33.55 11.06 -3.06
N LEU A 90 33.75 9.86 -3.58
CA LEU A 90 34.96 9.06 -3.39
C LEU A 90 35.77 9.07 -4.66
N GLU A 91 36.97 9.63 -4.57
CA GLU A 91 37.90 9.71 -5.69
C GLU A 91 38.98 8.64 -5.55
N ILE A 92 39.21 7.85 -6.60
CA ILE A 92 40.31 6.88 -6.66
C ILE A 92 41.34 7.28 -7.72
N ASN A 93 42.58 7.38 -7.26
CA ASN A 93 43.72 7.77 -8.07
C ASN A 93 44.73 6.64 -8.15
N SER A 94 45.26 6.40 -9.34
CA SER A 94 46.39 5.48 -9.57
C SER A 94 47.50 6.25 -10.30
N PRO A 95 48.79 5.96 -10.03
CA PRO A 95 49.89 6.61 -10.74
C PRO A 95 49.71 6.49 -12.26
N GLU A 96 49.89 7.60 -12.97
CA GLU A 96 49.86 7.67 -14.45
C GLU A 96 48.50 7.33 -15.10
N GLN A 97 47.43 7.25 -14.32
CA GLN A 97 46.08 7.01 -14.86
C GLN A 97 45.11 8.14 -14.48
N PRO A 98 44.05 8.38 -15.29
CA PRO A 98 43.06 9.41 -14.96
C PRO A 98 42.34 9.06 -13.66
N SER A 99 42.06 10.07 -12.83
CA SER A 99 41.23 9.93 -11.63
C SER A 99 39.81 9.46 -11.98
N TYR A 100 39.18 8.71 -11.08
CA TYR A 100 37.76 8.36 -11.16
C TYR A 100 37.04 8.68 -9.86
N THR A 101 35.82 9.17 -9.96
CA THR A 101 34.98 9.51 -8.81
C THR A 101 33.68 8.71 -8.85
N ILE A 102 33.22 8.24 -7.70
CA ILE A 102 31.86 7.70 -7.51
C ILE A 102 31.21 8.33 -6.28
N LYS A 103 29.88 8.28 -6.20
CA LYS A 103 29.19 8.64 -4.96
C LYS A 103 29.22 7.49 -3.97
N ALA A 104 29.20 7.77 -2.68
CA ALA A 104 29.08 6.77 -1.64
C ALA A 104 28.38 7.34 -0.41
N LEU A 105 27.88 6.45 0.45
CA LEU A 105 27.43 6.83 1.78
C LEU A 105 28.55 6.65 2.79
N LEU A 106 28.77 7.70 3.57
CA LEU A 106 29.67 7.76 4.71
C LEU A 106 28.83 7.79 6.00
N THR A 107 29.21 7.01 7.01
CA THR A 107 28.51 6.98 8.31
C THR A 107 29.49 6.63 9.42
N LYS A 108 29.14 6.90 10.67
CA LYS A 108 29.82 6.28 11.82
C LYS A 108 29.75 4.75 11.74
N ASP A 109 30.84 4.09 12.13
CA ASP A 109 30.85 2.64 12.32
C ASP A 109 30.03 2.24 13.56
N PHE A 110 29.52 1.00 13.59
CA PHE A 110 28.63 0.55 14.66
C PHE A 110 29.25 0.60 16.05
N GLN A 111 30.55 0.36 16.19
CA GLN A 111 31.20 0.41 17.50
C GLN A 111 31.21 1.84 18.05
N THR A 112 31.60 2.81 17.22
CA THR A 112 31.54 4.23 17.55
C THR A 112 30.10 4.65 17.86
N LEU A 113 29.14 4.23 17.03
CA LEU A 113 27.72 4.55 17.21
C LEU A 113 27.18 4.03 18.56
N CYS A 114 27.50 2.79 18.90
CA CYS A 114 27.08 2.19 20.18
C CYS A 114 27.66 2.91 21.40
N GLN A 115 28.89 3.41 21.29
CA GLN A 115 29.54 4.18 22.37
C GLN A 115 28.89 5.55 22.53
N ASP A 116 28.74 6.30 21.43
CA ASP A 116 28.24 7.67 21.44
C ASP A 116 26.77 7.73 21.91
N GLU A 117 25.96 6.74 21.54
CA GLU A 117 24.52 6.76 21.77
C GLU A 117 24.07 5.78 22.87
N SER A 118 25.01 5.12 23.55
CA SER A 118 24.73 4.10 24.58
C SER A 118 23.77 3.02 24.06
N LEU A 119 24.13 2.40 22.94
CA LEU A 119 23.33 1.39 22.26
C LEU A 119 23.97 0.01 22.33
N VAL A 120 23.12 -0.99 22.13
CA VAL A 120 23.50 -2.35 21.78
C VAL A 120 22.78 -2.71 20.51
N ILE A 121 23.51 -3.09 19.47
CA ILE A 121 22.95 -3.45 18.17
C ILE A 121 23.12 -4.95 17.97
N TYR A 122 22.02 -5.65 17.74
CA TYR A 122 22.07 -7.03 17.24
C TYR A 122 22.20 -6.99 15.71
N ASN A 123 23.36 -7.42 15.21
CA ASN A 123 23.71 -7.42 13.79
C ASN A 123 23.68 -8.86 13.23
N PRO A 124 22.54 -9.36 12.75
CA PRO A 124 22.40 -10.75 12.29
C PRO A 124 23.29 -11.07 11.08
N LYS A 125 23.72 -10.06 10.30
CA LYS A 125 24.56 -10.24 9.10
C LYS A 125 26.05 -10.01 9.34
N GLY A 126 26.41 -9.30 10.41
CA GLY A 126 27.79 -8.96 10.70
C GLY A 126 28.64 -10.16 11.08
N ASP A 127 29.95 -9.99 10.89
CA ASP A 127 30.96 -10.88 11.47
C ASP A 127 30.89 -10.80 13.01
N GLU A 128 30.72 -9.59 13.54
CA GLU A 128 30.31 -9.36 14.93
C GLU A 128 28.79 -9.31 15.02
N LYS A 129 28.20 -10.30 15.72
CA LYS A 129 26.73 -10.40 15.91
C LYS A 129 26.17 -9.36 16.87
N VAL A 130 27.00 -8.81 17.75
CA VAL A 130 26.61 -7.84 18.77
C VAL A 130 27.63 -6.72 18.79
N CYS A 131 27.18 -5.49 18.57
CA CYS A 131 27.98 -4.30 18.75
C CYS A 131 27.52 -3.57 20.03
N GLY A 132 28.47 -3.02 20.80
CA GLY A 132 28.19 -2.37 22.09
C GLY A 132 28.17 -3.32 23.29
N LYS A 133 27.94 -2.76 24.49
CA LYS A 133 27.95 -3.51 25.76
C LYS A 133 26.52 -3.84 26.20
N ALA A 134 26.12 -5.09 25.97
CA ALA A 134 24.78 -5.58 26.33
C ALA A 134 24.49 -5.59 27.85
N PRO A 135 23.23 -5.36 28.25
CA PRO A 135 22.80 -5.59 29.63
C PRO A 135 22.74 -7.10 29.94
N ASP A 136 22.77 -7.45 31.22
CA ASP A 136 22.60 -8.84 31.66
C ASP A 136 21.12 -9.26 31.54
N PHE A 137 20.71 -9.68 30.35
CA PHE A 137 19.34 -10.13 30.09
C PHE A 137 18.94 -11.35 30.93
N MET A 138 19.89 -12.18 31.38
CA MET A 138 19.59 -13.27 32.29
C MET A 138 19.22 -12.77 33.69
N ALA A 139 19.90 -11.73 34.18
CA ALA A 139 19.50 -11.07 35.43
C ALA A 139 18.15 -10.34 35.29
N LEU A 140 17.82 -9.84 34.10
CA LEU A 140 16.55 -9.17 33.81
C LEU A 140 15.38 -10.13 33.57
N ARG A 141 15.62 -11.43 33.37
CA ARG A 141 14.59 -12.42 33.00
C ARG A 141 13.35 -12.40 33.90
N ALA A 142 13.53 -12.23 35.21
CA ALA A 142 12.43 -12.16 36.17
C ALA A 142 11.53 -10.92 35.94
N ARG A 143 12.13 -9.79 35.57
CA ARG A 143 11.41 -8.53 35.33
C ARG A 143 10.54 -8.57 34.08
N PHE A 144 10.85 -9.43 33.10
CA PHE A 144 9.97 -9.65 31.95
C PHE A 144 8.59 -10.22 32.32
N LYS A 145 8.43 -10.75 33.53
CA LYS A 145 7.10 -11.18 34.04
C LYS A 145 6.26 -10.01 34.57
N GLU A 146 6.87 -8.84 34.76
CA GLU A 146 6.21 -7.62 35.22
C GLU A 146 5.70 -6.84 34.01
N GLU A 147 4.38 -6.79 33.82
CA GLU A 147 3.75 -6.16 32.65
C GLU A 147 4.22 -4.71 32.45
N ALA A 148 4.25 -3.90 33.52
CA ALA A 148 4.66 -2.50 33.45
C ALA A 148 6.12 -2.33 32.98
N TYR A 149 7.02 -3.22 33.42
CA TYR A 149 8.42 -3.18 33.01
C TYR A 149 8.57 -3.49 31.52
N VAL A 150 7.87 -4.50 31.02
CA VAL A 150 7.89 -4.85 29.59
C VAL A 150 7.26 -3.74 28.77
N GLN A 151 6.14 -3.16 29.22
CA GLN A 151 5.52 -2.04 28.52
C GLN A 151 6.45 -0.82 28.44
N GLU A 152 7.16 -0.47 29.52
CA GLU A 152 8.18 0.60 29.50
C GLU A 152 9.30 0.29 28.49
N MET A 153 9.81 -0.94 28.50
CA MET A 153 10.87 -1.40 27.60
C MET A 153 10.45 -1.42 26.12
N PHE A 154 9.19 -1.74 25.82
CA PHE A 154 8.69 -1.95 24.45
C PHE A 154 7.84 -0.80 23.90
N GLN A 155 7.48 0.21 24.70
CA GLN A 155 6.61 1.31 24.24
C GLN A 155 7.13 1.96 22.96
N LYS A 156 8.46 2.10 22.84
CA LYS A 156 9.10 2.73 21.69
C LYS A 156 9.05 1.86 20.44
N ILE A 157 9.46 0.59 20.49
CA ILE A 157 9.39 -0.30 19.32
C ILE A 157 7.95 -0.53 18.85
N ILE A 158 6.94 -0.49 19.74
CA ILE A 158 5.53 -0.60 19.33
C ILE A 158 5.06 0.64 18.56
N LYS A 159 5.50 1.84 18.96
CA LYS A 159 5.27 3.07 18.19
C LYS A 159 5.99 3.02 16.84
N GLU A 160 7.25 2.61 16.82
CA GLU A 160 8.02 2.46 15.58
C GLU A 160 7.44 1.38 14.65
N TYR A 161 6.91 0.28 15.20
CA TYR A 161 6.18 -0.75 14.45
C TYR A 161 4.92 -0.18 13.78
N ALA A 162 4.10 0.60 14.50
CA ALA A 162 2.92 1.24 13.92
C ALA A 162 3.28 2.25 12.82
N THR A 163 4.35 3.02 13.02
CA THR A 163 4.90 3.91 11.99
C THR A 163 5.40 3.10 10.79
N ALA A 164 6.22 2.08 10.99
CA ALA A 164 6.72 1.22 9.91
C ALA A 164 5.60 0.56 9.11
N TYR A 165 4.56 0.04 9.78
CA TYR A 165 3.36 -0.46 9.11
C TYR A 165 2.69 0.61 8.26
N THR A 166 2.50 1.81 8.84
CA THR A 166 1.85 2.93 8.16
C THR A 166 2.57 3.31 6.87
N PHE A 167 3.91 3.35 6.90
CA PHE A 167 4.73 3.70 5.73
C PHE A 167 5.09 2.48 4.86
N SER A 168 4.52 1.30 5.13
CA SER A 168 4.81 0.04 4.43
C SER A 168 6.29 -0.30 4.37
N LEU A 169 6.99 -0.04 5.48
CA LEU A 169 8.44 -0.20 5.56
C LEU A 169 8.84 -1.67 5.72
N PRO A 170 10.02 -2.02 5.19
CA PRO A 170 10.60 -3.36 5.29
C PRO A 170 11.00 -3.69 6.74
N ILE A 171 10.16 -4.43 7.48
CA ILE A 171 10.49 -4.95 8.82
C ILE A 171 10.05 -6.40 8.99
N THR A 172 10.84 -7.18 9.70
CA THR A 172 10.63 -8.61 10.03
C THR A 172 9.27 -8.93 10.64
N ALA A 173 8.72 -8.03 11.48
CA ALA A 173 7.41 -8.21 12.11
C ALA A 173 6.23 -8.15 11.10
N ILE A 174 6.47 -7.59 9.91
CA ILE A 174 5.50 -7.47 8.80
C ILE A 174 5.88 -8.43 7.67
N GLN A 175 7.17 -8.57 7.37
CA GLN A 175 7.74 -9.37 6.29
C GLN A 175 8.92 -10.20 6.81
N SER A 176 8.71 -11.50 7.04
CA SER A 176 9.65 -12.36 7.79
C SER A 176 11.02 -12.59 7.14
N THR A 177 11.21 -12.19 5.89
CA THR A 177 12.47 -12.37 5.14
C THR A 177 13.30 -11.09 5.06
N ASP A 178 12.82 -10.00 5.66
CA ASP A 178 13.50 -8.72 5.60
C ASP A 178 14.72 -8.66 6.50
N ASP A 179 15.68 -7.84 6.10
CA ASP A 179 16.95 -7.68 6.77
C ASP A 179 17.48 -6.23 6.68
N SER A 180 16.55 -5.31 6.40
CA SER A 180 16.72 -3.85 6.34
C SER A 180 16.89 -3.19 7.71
N GLU A 181 16.47 -3.88 8.77
CA GLU A 181 16.52 -3.38 10.15
C GLU A 181 17.38 -4.23 11.09
N HIS A 182 17.85 -3.57 12.14
CA HIS A 182 18.44 -4.20 13.32
C HIS A 182 17.53 -3.99 14.53
N ILE A 183 17.51 -4.97 15.43
CA ILE A 183 17.02 -4.76 16.80
C ILE A 183 18.13 -4.12 17.61
N CYS A 184 17.81 -3.00 18.25
CA CYS A 184 18.73 -2.30 19.14
C CYS A 184 18.10 -2.02 20.51
N PHE A 185 18.97 -1.90 21.51
CA PHE A 185 18.60 -1.56 22.88
C PHE A 185 19.29 -0.25 23.28
N GLU A 186 18.51 0.76 23.62
CA GLU A 186 19.02 1.99 24.23
C GLU A 186 19.21 1.78 25.73
N LEU A 187 20.38 2.18 26.25
CA LEU A 187 20.77 2.00 27.64
C LEU A 187 20.85 3.32 28.41
N SER A 188 20.19 4.36 27.92
CA SER A 188 20.14 5.69 28.56
C SER A 188 19.25 5.74 29.81
N SER A 189 18.46 4.70 30.06
CA SER A 189 17.55 4.55 31.20
C SER A 189 17.78 3.23 31.97
N PRO A 190 17.34 3.13 33.23
CA PRO A 190 17.44 1.88 34.02
C PRO A 190 16.71 0.69 33.38
N VAL A 191 15.64 0.96 32.63
CA VAL A 191 14.96 -0.03 31.78
C VAL A 191 15.52 0.13 30.37
N PRO A 192 16.18 -0.89 29.80
CA PRO A 192 16.61 -0.84 28.40
C PRO A 192 15.41 -0.60 27.50
N THR A 193 15.54 0.26 26.48
CA THR A 193 14.45 0.52 25.53
C THR A 193 14.71 -0.20 24.22
N VAL A 194 13.77 -1.03 23.76
CA VAL A 194 13.88 -1.75 22.48
C VAL A 194 13.43 -0.85 21.33
N ARG A 195 14.14 -0.91 20.21
CA ARG A 195 13.87 -0.13 19.00
C ARG A 195 14.33 -0.84 17.73
N TYR A 196 13.81 -0.40 16.59
CA TYR A 196 14.39 -0.67 15.28
C TYR A 196 15.54 0.30 14.96
N MET A 197 16.48 -0.12 14.12
CA MET A 197 17.46 0.74 13.45
C MET A 197 17.63 0.32 11.99
N PHE A 198 17.34 1.23 11.06
CA PHE A 198 17.38 0.96 9.61
C PHE A 198 18.71 1.40 8.97
N TRP A 199 19.18 0.66 7.97
CA TRP A 199 20.51 0.89 7.37
C TRP A 199 20.67 0.40 5.91
N ASP A 200 19.85 -0.55 5.45
CA ASP A 200 19.91 -1.13 4.11
C ASP A 200 18.50 -1.30 3.55
N VAL A 201 17.93 -0.26 2.92
CA VAL A 201 16.46 -0.19 2.71
C VAL A 201 16.06 -0.08 1.24
N VAL A 202 16.96 0.32 0.33
CA VAL A 202 16.62 0.65 -1.06
C VAL A 202 16.05 -0.54 -1.81
N ALA A 203 16.58 -1.75 -1.56
CA ALA A 203 16.20 -2.95 -2.28
C ALA A 203 14.81 -3.46 -1.86
N ASP A 204 14.46 -3.26 -0.59
CA ASP A 204 13.24 -3.79 0.03
C ASP A 204 12.12 -2.73 0.12
N THR A 205 12.42 -1.47 -0.21
CA THR A 205 11.43 -0.40 -0.30
C THR A 205 10.63 -0.49 -1.60
N ASN A 206 9.38 -0.93 -1.50
CA ASN A 206 8.49 -1.12 -2.64
C ASN A 206 8.08 0.19 -3.36
N ALA A 207 8.04 1.32 -2.67
CA ALA A 207 7.61 2.60 -3.24
C ALA A 207 8.20 3.81 -2.51
N PHE A 208 8.66 4.80 -3.27
CA PHE A 208 9.11 6.09 -2.79
C PHE A 208 8.70 7.20 -3.78
N PRO A 209 8.17 8.37 -3.35
CA PRO A 209 7.86 8.75 -1.97
C PRO A 209 6.79 7.85 -1.34
N PHE A 210 6.78 7.77 -0.01
CA PHE A 210 5.84 6.91 0.70
C PHE A 210 4.40 7.42 0.59
N ILE A 211 3.44 6.50 0.59
CA ILE A 211 2.00 6.83 0.69
C ILE A 211 1.51 6.18 1.99
N PRO A 212 1.45 6.92 3.11
CA PRO A 212 1.15 6.31 4.40
C PRO A 212 -0.28 5.80 4.48
N LEU A 213 -0.49 4.57 4.93
CA LEU A 213 -1.80 4.02 5.23
C LEU A 213 -1.84 3.58 6.69
N VAL A 214 -2.47 4.39 7.54
CA VAL A 214 -2.59 4.07 8.96
C VAL A 214 -3.48 2.84 9.13
N PRO A 215 -3.02 1.77 9.79
CA PRO A 215 -3.82 0.57 9.97
C PRO A 215 -4.94 0.78 10.99
N SER A 216 -6.00 -0.03 10.88
CA SER A 216 -6.92 -0.24 12.01
C SER A 216 -6.23 -0.96 13.17
N LEU A 217 -6.82 -0.91 14.37
CA LEU A 217 -6.30 -1.66 15.53
C LEU A 217 -6.21 -3.17 15.27
N SER A 218 -7.19 -3.74 14.56
CA SER A 218 -7.15 -5.14 14.16
C SER A 218 -6.02 -5.44 13.17
N GLU A 219 -5.74 -4.55 12.24
CA GLU A 219 -4.65 -4.71 11.26
C GLU A 219 -3.29 -4.56 11.93
N LEU A 220 -3.14 -3.62 12.87
CA LEU A 220 -1.91 -3.46 13.64
C LEU A 220 -1.62 -4.70 14.49
N ARG A 221 -2.63 -5.33 15.10
CA ARG A 221 -2.44 -6.59 15.85
C ARG A 221 -2.08 -7.77 14.95
N LYS A 222 -2.86 -7.94 13.88
CA LYS A 222 -2.79 -9.12 13.02
C LYS A 222 -1.62 -9.09 12.07
N GLY A 223 -1.23 -7.92 11.59
CA GLY A 223 -0.31 -7.80 10.47
C GLY A 223 -1.01 -7.84 9.10
N PRO A 224 -0.22 -7.84 8.01
CA PRO A 224 -0.75 -8.02 6.65
C PRO A 224 -1.54 -9.32 6.54
N ARG A 225 -2.70 -9.27 5.88
CA ARG A 225 -3.68 -10.38 5.82
C ARG A 225 -3.16 -11.69 5.20
N SER A 226 -1.96 -11.70 4.62
CA SER A 226 -1.41 -12.81 3.84
C SER A 226 -0.71 -13.91 4.63
N TYR A 227 -0.28 -13.68 5.89
CA TYR A 227 0.68 -14.58 6.54
C TYR A 227 0.10 -15.52 7.59
N SER A 228 -1.04 -15.20 8.22
CA SER A 228 -1.61 -16.06 9.27
C SER A 228 -3.07 -15.76 9.59
N ASN A 229 -3.76 -16.76 10.15
CA ASN A 229 -5.09 -16.63 10.72
C ASN A 229 -5.07 -16.22 12.20
N ARG A 230 -3.91 -16.16 12.87
CA ARG A 230 -3.82 -15.70 14.26
C ARG A 230 -4.16 -14.21 14.35
N GLU A 231 -4.94 -13.82 15.36
CA GLU A 231 -5.41 -12.44 15.53
C GLU A 231 -4.30 -11.45 15.92
N ASN A 232 -3.22 -11.94 16.56
CA ASN A 232 -2.09 -11.15 17.02
C ASN A 232 -0.75 -11.58 16.37
N TYR A 233 -0.81 -12.05 15.12
CA TYR A 233 0.35 -12.65 14.44
C TYR A 233 1.57 -11.72 14.36
N SER A 234 1.41 -10.45 13.95
CA SER A 234 2.56 -9.54 13.89
C SER A 234 3.13 -9.19 15.25
N LEU A 235 2.31 -9.05 16.29
CA LEU A 235 2.81 -8.84 17.66
C LEU A 235 3.57 -10.07 18.17
N TYR A 236 3.08 -11.27 17.83
CA TYR A 236 3.79 -12.52 18.08
C TYR A 236 5.16 -12.54 17.38
N CYS A 237 5.22 -12.16 16.10
CA CYS A 237 6.47 -12.08 15.34
C CYS A 237 7.44 -11.07 15.97
N LEU A 238 6.96 -9.89 16.37
CA LEU A 238 7.78 -8.88 17.05
C LEU A 238 8.35 -9.41 18.37
N ALA A 239 7.51 -10.00 19.21
CA ALA A 239 7.93 -10.60 20.48
C ALA A 239 8.98 -11.69 20.26
N ASN A 240 8.77 -12.55 19.25
CA ASN A 240 9.70 -13.61 18.91
C ASN A 240 11.03 -13.06 18.38
N THR A 241 11.01 -12.08 17.48
CA THR A 241 12.22 -11.44 16.94
C THR A 241 13.08 -10.89 18.07
N VAL A 242 12.50 -10.13 19.00
CA VAL A 242 13.23 -9.56 20.13
C VAL A 242 13.74 -10.66 21.09
N ALA A 243 12.94 -11.69 21.37
CA ALA A 243 13.36 -12.82 22.20
C ALA A 243 14.55 -13.58 21.58
N CYS A 244 14.52 -13.83 20.27
CA CYS A 244 15.64 -14.41 19.52
C CYS A 244 16.88 -13.51 19.56
N SER A 245 16.73 -12.19 19.36
CA SER A 245 17.85 -11.24 19.47
C SER A 245 18.50 -11.27 20.85
N ILE A 246 17.70 -11.35 21.93
CA ILE A 246 18.21 -11.47 23.31
C ILE A 246 19.00 -12.77 23.48
N LEU A 247 18.49 -13.91 22.99
CA LEU A 247 19.18 -15.19 23.06
C LEU A 247 20.56 -15.14 22.35
N GLU A 248 20.60 -14.58 21.13
CA GLU A 248 21.82 -14.44 20.34
C GLU A 248 22.84 -13.50 21.00
N ILE A 249 22.37 -12.44 21.67
CA ILE A 249 23.21 -11.59 22.49
C ILE A 249 23.83 -12.39 23.64
N LEU A 250 23.05 -13.20 24.35
CA LEU A 250 23.56 -14.03 25.45
C LEU A 250 24.63 -15.04 24.99
N TYR A 251 24.44 -15.68 23.84
CA TYR A 251 25.46 -16.57 23.27
C TYR A 251 26.76 -15.83 22.97
N SER A 252 26.66 -14.61 22.42
CA SER A 252 27.82 -13.80 22.05
C SER A 252 28.64 -13.37 23.26
N LEU A 253 28.00 -13.11 24.40
CA LEU A 253 28.67 -12.72 25.65
C LEU A 253 29.32 -13.89 26.41
N LYS A 254 29.04 -15.14 26.00
CA LYS A 254 29.50 -16.37 26.67
C LYS A 254 29.14 -16.42 28.17
N SER A 255 28.21 -15.59 28.62
CA SER A 255 27.76 -15.48 30.00
C SER A 255 26.38 -16.16 30.14
N ARG A 256 26.27 -17.10 31.09
CA ARG A 256 25.00 -17.74 31.52
C ARG A 256 24.06 -18.11 30.36
N ILE A 257 24.54 -19.00 29.50
CA ILE A 257 23.73 -19.56 28.41
C ILE A 257 22.53 -20.32 29.00
N PRO A 258 21.29 -20.08 28.53
CA PRO A 258 20.13 -20.84 28.99
C PRO A 258 20.28 -22.33 28.66
N ALA A 259 19.85 -23.20 29.58
CA ALA A 259 19.98 -24.66 29.40
C ALA A 259 19.18 -25.21 28.22
N ASN A 260 18.05 -24.58 27.87
CA ASN A 260 17.24 -24.90 26.70
C ASN A 260 16.81 -23.61 26.00
N SER A 261 17.31 -23.42 24.78
CA SER A 261 17.10 -22.23 23.96
C SER A 261 15.66 -22.08 23.50
N PHE A 262 15.01 -23.18 23.11
CA PHE A 262 13.61 -23.15 22.66
C PHE A 262 12.67 -22.79 23.80
N THR A 263 12.89 -23.37 24.99
CA THR A 263 12.12 -23.02 26.18
C THR A 263 12.34 -21.57 26.57
N PHE A 264 13.60 -21.11 26.60
CA PHE A 264 13.92 -19.72 26.93
C PHE A 264 13.21 -18.72 25.99
N VAL A 265 13.32 -18.91 24.67
CA VAL A 265 12.68 -18.04 23.69
C VAL A 265 11.17 -18.12 23.80
N GLY A 266 10.60 -19.33 23.92
CA GLY A 266 9.16 -19.53 24.04
C GLY A 266 8.56 -18.81 25.23
N GLU A 267 9.16 -18.94 26.42
CA GLU A 267 8.68 -18.25 27.62
C GLU A 267 8.87 -16.74 27.54
N LEU A 268 10.02 -16.26 27.05
CA LEU A 268 10.29 -14.83 26.93
C LEU A 268 9.34 -14.17 25.91
N GLN A 269 9.11 -14.82 24.77
CA GLN A 269 8.14 -14.38 23.77
C GLN A 269 6.73 -14.32 24.36
N GLU A 270 6.30 -15.33 25.13
CA GLU A 270 4.98 -15.34 25.77
C GLU A 270 4.82 -14.17 26.77
N ASP A 271 5.83 -13.97 27.62
CA ASP A 271 5.86 -12.86 28.59
C ASP A 271 5.81 -11.49 27.87
N ILE A 272 6.58 -11.32 26.78
CA ILE A 272 6.54 -10.10 25.97
C ILE A 272 5.17 -9.91 25.32
N LEU A 273 4.67 -10.92 24.61
CA LEU A 273 3.41 -10.85 23.85
C LEU A 273 2.25 -10.47 24.76
N LYS A 274 2.17 -11.10 25.95
CA LYS A 274 1.14 -10.81 26.94
C LYS A 274 1.14 -9.35 27.38
N ALA A 275 2.31 -8.73 27.51
CA ALA A 275 2.42 -7.34 27.93
C ALA A 275 2.17 -6.33 26.80
N ILE A 276 2.56 -6.65 25.55
CA ILE A 276 2.45 -5.72 24.40
C ILE A 276 1.11 -5.80 23.67
N ASP A 277 0.37 -6.92 23.76
CA ASP A 277 -0.99 -7.03 23.21
C ASP A 277 -2.02 -6.33 24.12
N HIS A 278 -1.76 -5.05 24.40
CA HIS A 278 -2.53 -4.22 25.30
C HIS A 278 -3.20 -3.09 24.53
N SER A 279 -4.54 -3.01 24.59
CA SER A 279 -5.34 -2.11 23.75
C SER A 279 -4.97 -0.63 23.90
N ALA A 280 -4.64 -0.18 25.12
CA ALA A 280 -4.27 1.22 25.34
C ALA A 280 -2.92 1.57 24.70
N LEU A 281 -1.93 0.67 24.83
CA LEU A 281 -0.61 0.83 24.24
C LEU A 281 -0.67 0.88 22.72
N LEU A 282 -1.43 -0.04 22.11
CA LEU A 282 -1.61 -0.09 20.66
C LEU A 282 -2.38 1.12 20.12
N LYS A 283 -3.38 1.62 20.86
CA LYS A 283 -4.10 2.85 20.48
C LYS A 283 -3.18 4.08 20.54
N GLU A 284 -2.32 4.18 21.54
CA GLU A 284 -1.31 5.25 21.63
C GLU A 284 -0.35 5.19 20.44
N ALA A 285 0.12 3.99 20.08
CA ALA A 285 0.99 3.79 18.91
C ALA A 285 0.30 4.14 17.59
N LEU A 286 -0.99 3.80 17.42
CA LEU A 286 -1.77 4.24 16.26
C LEU A 286 -1.90 5.75 16.18
N GLU A 287 -2.14 6.43 17.31
CA GLU A 287 -2.26 7.87 17.32
C GLU A 287 -0.93 8.57 16.99
N HIS A 288 0.17 8.01 17.50
CA HIS A 288 1.51 8.41 17.09
C HIS A 288 1.71 8.27 15.57
N ALA A 289 1.37 7.12 15.01
CA ALA A 289 1.50 6.86 13.57
C ALA A 289 0.60 7.78 12.72
N ARG A 290 -0.63 8.10 13.18
CA ARG A 290 -1.49 9.11 12.54
C ARG A 290 -0.83 10.47 12.51
N THR A 291 -0.25 10.89 13.63
CA THR A 291 0.44 12.18 13.72
C THR A 291 1.60 12.25 12.72
N GLN A 292 2.41 11.19 12.63
CA GLN A 292 3.49 11.13 11.64
C GLN A 292 2.96 11.14 10.20
N ALA A 293 1.89 10.41 9.91
CA ALA A 293 1.28 10.38 8.58
C ALA A 293 0.71 11.75 8.17
N VAL A 294 0.05 12.48 9.09
CA VAL A 294 -0.44 13.84 8.85
C VAL A 294 0.72 14.77 8.50
N ASN A 295 1.78 14.77 9.32
CA ASN A 295 2.96 15.60 9.10
C ASN A 295 3.62 15.29 7.75
N TYR A 296 3.78 14.00 7.43
CA TYR A 296 4.36 13.56 6.16
C TYR A 296 3.50 13.95 4.96
N LEU A 297 2.19 13.80 5.03
CA LEU A 297 1.29 14.20 3.93
C LEU A 297 1.29 15.71 3.71
N HIS A 298 1.39 16.52 4.77
CA HIS A 298 1.62 17.96 4.61
C HIS A 298 2.93 18.26 3.89
N HIS A 299 4.03 17.61 4.29
CA HIS A 299 5.33 17.73 3.61
C HIS A 299 5.25 17.30 2.14
N LEU A 300 4.59 16.17 1.85
CA LEU A 300 4.40 15.65 0.50
C LEU A 300 3.58 16.59 -0.37
N SER A 301 2.54 17.22 0.18
CA SER A 301 1.70 18.20 -0.52
C SER A 301 2.46 19.44 -0.97
N ASN A 302 3.57 19.79 -0.29
CA ASN A 302 4.45 20.88 -0.69
C ASN A 302 5.44 20.48 -1.82
N LYS A 303 5.69 19.17 -1.98
CA LYS A 303 6.62 18.63 -2.98
C LYS A 303 5.94 18.20 -4.28
N ILE A 304 4.64 17.87 -4.22
CA ILE A 304 3.89 17.32 -5.36
C ILE A 304 2.78 18.29 -5.77
N ASN A 305 2.72 18.61 -7.07
CA ASN A 305 1.56 19.29 -7.63
C ASN A 305 0.41 18.29 -7.84
N LEU A 306 -0.50 18.23 -6.87
CA LEU A 306 -1.65 17.31 -6.84
C LEU A 306 -2.56 17.41 -8.09
N ALA A 307 -2.69 18.60 -8.69
CA ALA A 307 -3.51 18.79 -9.89
C ALA A 307 -2.98 18.03 -11.12
N ASN A 308 -1.69 17.69 -11.13
CA ASN A 308 -1.03 16.96 -12.23
C ASN A 308 -0.91 15.45 -11.95
N VAL A 309 -1.44 14.98 -10.81
CA VAL A 309 -1.37 13.57 -10.44
C VAL A 309 -2.50 12.80 -11.14
N GLY A 310 -2.20 11.66 -11.76
CA GLY A 310 -3.27 10.85 -12.37
C GLY A 310 -4.28 10.30 -11.35
N ASN A 311 -5.52 10.04 -11.78
CA ASN A 311 -6.64 9.63 -10.92
C ASN A 311 -6.35 8.45 -9.97
N LYS A 312 -5.55 7.46 -10.40
CA LYS A 312 -5.13 6.34 -9.55
C LYS A 312 -4.26 6.78 -8.38
N ASN A 313 -3.29 7.65 -8.63
CA ASN A 313 -2.38 8.16 -7.60
C ASN A 313 -3.10 9.15 -6.69
N PHE A 314 -3.98 9.99 -7.24
CA PHE A 314 -4.88 10.82 -6.46
C PHE A 314 -5.72 9.98 -5.49
N THR A 315 -6.33 8.89 -5.96
CA THR A 315 -7.14 7.99 -5.14
C THR A 315 -6.33 7.38 -3.99
N LYS A 316 -5.08 6.97 -4.26
CA LYS A 316 -4.15 6.47 -3.22
C LYS A 316 -3.85 7.54 -2.18
N LEU A 317 -3.54 8.76 -2.60
CA LEU A 317 -3.24 9.90 -1.72
C LEU A 317 -4.46 10.32 -0.88
N LEU A 318 -5.66 10.35 -1.47
CA LEU A 318 -6.87 10.66 -0.73
C LEU A 318 -7.22 9.54 0.26
N THR A 319 -7.05 8.28 -0.12
CA THR A 319 -7.21 7.12 0.79
C THR A 319 -6.22 7.20 1.96
N SER A 320 -4.98 7.59 1.67
CA SER A 320 -3.95 7.86 2.68
C SER A 320 -4.39 8.98 3.64
N ALA A 321 -4.86 10.12 3.13
CA ALA A 321 -5.40 11.20 3.95
C ALA A 321 -6.59 10.74 4.82
N ILE A 322 -7.52 9.96 4.26
CA ILE A 322 -8.66 9.38 4.98
C ILE A 322 -8.19 8.54 6.18
N SER A 323 -7.14 7.71 6.00
CA SER A 323 -6.61 6.84 7.06
C SER A 323 -6.08 7.60 8.27
N THR A 324 -5.66 8.86 8.08
CA THR A 324 -5.15 9.72 9.17
C THR A 324 -6.22 10.24 10.13
N ASN A 325 -7.50 10.05 9.81
CA ASN A 325 -8.61 10.58 10.58
C ASN A 325 -8.68 12.12 10.64
N ASN A 326 -7.99 12.83 9.73
CA ASN A 326 -7.94 14.30 9.67
C ASN A 326 -8.83 14.85 8.55
N LEU A 327 -9.97 15.46 8.90
CA LEU A 327 -10.93 15.99 7.93
C LEU A 327 -10.34 17.13 7.08
N GLU A 328 -9.56 18.04 7.68
CA GLU A 328 -8.97 19.17 6.96
C GLU A 328 -8.01 18.66 5.87
N LEU A 329 -7.22 17.65 6.19
CA LEU A 329 -6.31 17.01 5.24
C LEU A 329 -7.10 16.36 4.10
N VAL A 330 -8.17 15.64 4.40
CA VAL A 330 -9.06 15.03 3.38
C VAL A 330 -9.66 16.10 2.47
N GLN A 331 -10.16 17.19 3.03
CA GLN A 331 -10.72 18.32 2.27
C GLN A 331 -9.67 18.91 1.33
N ARG A 332 -8.48 19.21 1.85
CA ARG A 332 -7.37 19.77 1.07
C ARG A 332 -6.96 18.88 -0.10
N TYR A 333 -6.81 17.58 0.13
CA TYR A 333 -6.48 16.64 -0.95
C TYR A 333 -7.62 16.55 -1.97
N TYR A 334 -8.88 16.48 -1.51
CA TYR A 334 -10.04 16.42 -2.41
C TYR A 334 -10.18 17.69 -3.27
N GLU A 335 -9.97 18.87 -2.70
CA GLU A 335 -10.01 20.15 -3.42
C GLU A 335 -8.91 20.26 -4.47
N ALA A 336 -7.77 19.63 -4.21
CA ALA A 336 -6.66 19.55 -5.16
C ALA A 336 -6.79 18.38 -6.16
N ARG A 337 -7.99 17.81 -6.33
CA ARG A 337 -8.25 16.72 -7.27
C ARG A 337 -7.86 17.08 -8.71
N PRO A 338 -7.46 16.10 -9.52
CA PRO A 338 -7.26 16.29 -10.96
C PRO A 338 -8.55 16.74 -11.66
N MET A 339 -8.41 17.42 -12.79
CA MET A 339 -9.56 17.82 -13.63
C MET A 339 -10.25 16.63 -14.29
N GLU A 340 -9.53 15.52 -14.49
CA GLU A 340 -10.08 14.29 -15.06
C GLU A 340 -11.16 13.70 -14.12
N GLN A 341 -12.29 13.29 -14.69
CA GLN A 341 -13.36 12.67 -13.92
C GLN A 341 -12.92 11.31 -13.36
N LEU A 342 -13.26 11.04 -12.10
CA LEU A 342 -13.01 9.74 -11.49
C LEU A 342 -13.91 8.67 -12.09
N THR A 343 -13.36 7.47 -12.28
CA THR A 343 -14.16 6.30 -12.65
C THR A 343 -14.94 5.78 -11.44
N GLU A 344 -16.05 5.08 -11.68
CA GLU A 344 -16.87 4.49 -10.62
C GLU A 344 -16.05 3.65 -9.63
N GLY A 345 -15.17 2.77 -10.13
CA GLY A 345 -14.34 1.93 -9.26
C GLY A 345 -13.37 2.71 -8.35
N LEU A 346 -12.89 3.88 -8.79
CA LEU A 346 -12.07 4.75 -7.95
C LEU A 346 -12.92 5.47 -6.90
N ILE A 347 -14.12 5.90 -7.26
CA ILE A 347 -15.09 6.47 -6.31
C ILE A 347 -15.45 5.44 -5.23
N ASP A 348 -15.73 4.20 -5.62
CA ASP A 348 -16.03 3.11 -4.69
C ASP A 348 -14.86 2.87 -3.72
N THR A 349 -13.63 2.87 -4.23
CA THR A 349 -12.42 2.74 -3.40
C THR A 349 -12.33 3.83 -2.33
N ILE A 350 -12.61 5.10 -2.70
CA ILE A 350 -12.58 6.25 -1.79
C ILE A 350 -13.68 6.14 -0.73
N LEU A 351 -14.92 5.84 -1.15
CA LEU A 351 -16.05 5.72 -0.25
C LEU A 351 -15.88 4.55 0.72
N ASP A 352 -15.39 3.40 0.25
CA ASP A 352 -15.10 2.24 1.08
C ASP A 352 -13.98 2.52 2.10
N ALA A 353 -12.94 3.27 1.72
CA ALA A 353 -11.93 3.73 2.65
C ALA A 353 -12.52 4.63 3.74
N SER A 354 -13.38 5.58 3.36
CA SER A 354 -14.03 6.51 4.30
C SER A 354 -14.92 5.78 5.32
N ASN A 355 -15.65 4.76 4.88
CA ASN A 355 -16.52 3.97 5.74
C ASN A 355 -15.71 3.10 6.72
N ARG A 356 -14.61 2.50 6.27
CA ARG A 356 -13.73 1.66 7.10
C ARG A 356 -13.04 2.42 8.22
N CYS A 357 -12.69 3.69 8.00
CA CYS A 357 -11.99 4.50 9.00
C CYS A 357 -12.88 4.92 10.18
N GLY A 358 -14.21 4.80 10.06
CA GLY A 358 -15.15 5.03 11.15
C GLY A 358 -15.34 6.50 11.57
N ASN A 359 -14.78 7.47 10.84
CA ASN A 359 -15.01 8.89 11.08
C ASN A 359 -16.25 9.37 10.31
N SER A 360 -17.32 9.67 11.04
CA SER A 360 -18.59 10.11 10.46
C SER A 360 -18.47 11.38 9.64
N ASN A 361 -17.62 12.34 10.05
CA ASN A 361 -17.48 13.63 9.37
C ASN A 361 -16.77 13.48 8.02
N ILE A 362 -15.71 12.66 7.98
CA ILE A 362 -15.00 12.34 6.73
C ILE A 362 -15.92 11.57 5.78
N SER A 363 -16.62 10.56 6.29
CA SER A 363 -17.59 9.77 5.51
C SER A 363 -18.68 10.68 4.94
N GLN A 364 -19.35 11.50 5.76
CA GLN A 364 -20.38 12.43 5.30
C GLN A 364 -19.86 13.42 4.25
N PHE A 365 -18.68 13.99 4.46
CA PHE A 365 -18.06 14.90 3.48
C PHE A 365 -17.86 14.21 2.13
N LEU A 366 -17.21 13.04 2.10
CA LEU A 366 -16.93 12.33 0.85
C LEU A 366 -18.20 11.81 0.17
N HIS A 367 -19.18 11.29 0.92
CA HIS A 367 -20.47 10.90 0.37
C HIS A 367 -21.23 12.09 -0.22
N SER A 368 -21.18 13.28 0.41
CA SER A 368 -21.83 14.48 -0.14
C SER A 368 -21.20 14.96 -1.44
N LYS A 369 -19.89 14.73 -1.63
CA LYS A 369 -19.14 15.20 -2.79
C LYS A 369 -19.14 14.18 -3.93
N LEU A 370 -18.91 12.91 -3.63
CA LEU A 370 -18.78 11.84 -4.62
C LEU A 370 -20.07 11.05 -4.84
N GLY A 371 -21.05 11.13 -3.93
CA GLY A 371 -22.35 10.47 -4.07
C GLY A 371 -23.11 10.86 -5.34
N PRO A 372 -23.21 12.16 -5.69
CA PRO A 372 -23.81 12.58 -6.96
C PRO A 372 -23.08 12.05 -8.20
N GLU A 373 -21.74 12.09 -8.20
CA GLU A 373 -20.92 11.54 -9.30
C GLU A 373 -21.15 10.03 -9.44
N LYS A 374 -21.21 9.28 -8.33
CA LYS A 374 -21.56 7.85 -8.32
C LYS A 374 -22.98 7.60 -8.83
N GLY A 375 -23.94 8.44 -8.43
CA GLY A 375 -25.33 8.35 -8.87
C GLY A 375 -25.47 8.45 -10.39
N ALA A 376 -24.67 9.30 -11.04
CA ALA A 376 -24.67 9.43 -12.49
C ALA A 376 -24.24 8.13 -13.21
N PHE A 377 -23.22 7.42 -12.70
CA PHE A 377 -22.81 6.12 -13.26
C PHE A 377 -23.88 5.03 -13.07
N VAL A 378 -24.55 5.01 -11.92
CA VAL A 378 -25.65 4.07 -11.65
C VAL A 378 -26.82 4.33 -12.62
N GLU A 379 -27.17 5.60 -12.83
CA GLU A 379 -28.24 5.98 -13.73
C GLU A 379 -27.92 5.67 -15.20
N GLU A 380 -26.68 5.91 -15.64
CA GLU A 380 -26.24 5.58 -17.00
C GLU A 380 -26.27 4.06 -17.26
N ARG A 381 -25.81 3.25 -16.30
CA ARG A 381 -25.96 1.79 -16.40
C ARG A 381 -27.41 1.36 -16.48
N ARG A 382 -28.27 1.96 -15.65
CA ARG A 382 -29.72 1.70 -15.68
C ARG A 382 -30.32 2.07 -17.04
N LYS A 383 -29.91 3.19 -17.64
CA LYS A 383 -30.32 3.59 -19.00
C LYS A 383 -29.92 2.54 -20.03
N ILE A 384 -28.68 2.09 -20.00
CA ILE A 384 -28.18 1.05 -20.92
C ILE A 384 -28.96 -0.26 -20.74
N GLU A 385 -29.14 -0.73 -19.49
CA GLU A 385 -29.88 -1.96 -19.21
C GLU A 385 -31.35 -1.88 -19.67
N VAL A 386 -32.00 -0.75 -19.46
CA VAL A 386 -33.38 -0.53 -19.92
C VAL A 386 -33.42 -0.48 -21.45
N GLN A 387 -32.49 0.20 -22.11
CA GLN A 387 -32.40 0.23 -23.57
C GLN A 387 -32.16 -1.17 -24.17
N GLU A 388 -31.29 -1.98 -23.56
CA GLU A 388 -31.05 -3.36 -23.98
C GLU A 388 -32.30 -4.23 -23.81
N LYS A 389 -33.00 -4.12 -22.67
CA LYS A 389 -34.28 -4.82 -22.43
C LYS A 389 -35.33 -4.39 -23.46
N VAL A 390 -35.47 -3.10 -23.73
CA VAL A 390 -36.38 -2.58 -24.77
C VAL A 390 -36.03 -3.17 -26.13
N GLY A 391 -34.74 -3.20 -26.50
CA GLY A 391 -34.26 -3.81 -27.75
C GLY A 391 -34.62 -5.31 -27.85
N GLN A 392 -34.42 -6.07 -26.78
CA GLN A 392 -34.79 -7.49 -26.71
C GLN A 392 -36.29 -7.70 -26.87
N LEU A 393 -37.12 -6.88 -26.22
CA LEU A 393 -38.58 -6.93 -26.34
C LEU A 393 -39.01 -6.59 -27.77
N LYS A 394 -38.46 -5.54 -28.38
CA LYS A 394 -38.74 -5.20 -29.79
C LYS A 394 -38.42 -6.38 -30.72
N ASN A 395 -37.22 -6.96 -30.57
CA ASN A 395 -36.79 -8.10 -31.38
C ASN A 395 -37.73 -9.32 -31.20
N THR A 396 -38.13 -9.60 -29.97
CA THR A 396 -39.08 -10.66 -29.64
C THR A 396 -40.43 -10.43 -30.30
N PHE A 397 -40.96 -9.20 -30.22
CA PHE A 397 -42.20 -8.82 -30.87
C PHE A 397 -42.10 -8.98 -32.39
N PHE A 398 -41.09 -8.42 -33.04
CA PHE A 398 -40.95 -8.49 -34.50
C PHE A 398 -40.79 -9.93 -34.99
N SER A 399 -40.06 -10.77 -34.25
CA SER A 399 -39.91 -12.20 -34.56
C SER A 399 -41.27 -12.91 -34.57
N GLN A 400 -42.07 -12.74 -33.51
CA GLN A 400 -43.40 -13.37 -33.43
C GLN A 400 -44.40 -12.75 -34.41
N TYR A 401 -44.36 -11.44 -34.59
CA TYR A 401 -45.19 -10.73 -35.55
C TYR A 401 -44.95 -11.20 -36.99
N ASN A 402 -43.69 -11.38 -37.39
CA ASN A 402 -43.33 -11.88 -38.71
C ASN A 402 -43.68 -13.35 -38.91
N LYS A 403 -43.59 -14.18 -37.86
CA LYS A 403 -44.11 -15.57 -37.88
C LYS A 403 -45.61 -15.59 -38.11
N GLN A 404 -46.37 -14.78 -37.36
CA GLN A 404 -47.81 -14.69 -37.52
C GLN A 404 -48.19 -14.13 -38.90
N LEU A 405 -47.51 -13.10 -39.38
CA LEU A 405 -47.74 -12.53 -40.72
C LEU A 405 -47.48 -13.57 -41.83
N SER A 406 -46.43 -14.39 -41.70
CA SER A 406 -46.14 -15.47 -42.64
C SER A 406 -47.22 -16.56 -42.60
N ALA A 407 -47.68 -16.95 -41.40
CA ALA A 407 -48.77 -17.90 -41.23
C ALA A 407 -50.08 -17.38 -41.84
N ASP A 408 -50.42 -16.11 -41.61
CA ASP A 408 -51.59 -15.46 -42.21
C ASP A 408 -51.50 -15.48 -43.74
N LYS A 409 -50.33 -15.12 -44.32
CA LYS A 409 -50.14 -15.19 -45.77
C LYS A 409 -50.30 -16.61 -46.33
N GLY A 410 -49.79 -17.61 -45.62
CA GLY A 410 -49.89 -19.02 -46.00
C GLY A 410 -51.31 -19.56 -45.95
N ALA A 411 -52.07 -19.25 -44.88
CA ALA A 411 -53.45 -19.70 -44.69
C ALA A 411 -54.41 -19.21 -45.79
N TRP A 412 -54.08 -18.09 -46.45
CA TRP A 412 -54.87 -17.49 -47.52
C TRP A 412 -54.23 -17.64 -48.90
N CYS A 413 -53.33 -18.62 -49.10
CA CYS A 413 -52.65 -18.90 -50.37
C CYS A 413 -52.02 -17.65 -51.01
N GLY A 414 -51.52 -16.70 -50.20
CA GLY A 414 -50.93 -15.44 -50.67
C GLY A 414 -51.91 -14.30 -50.96
N LEU A 415 -53.22 -14.56 -51.03
CA LEU A 415 -54.25 -13.53 -51.27
C LEU A 415 -54.42 -12.55 -50.10
N TYR A 416 -53.89 -12.88 -48.92
CA TYR A 416 -53.95 -12.05 -47.71
C TYR A 416 -53.54 -10.59 -47.94
N SER A 417 -52.52 -10.36 -48.77
CA SER A 417 -51.97 -9.02 -49.01
C SER A 417 -52.89 -8.14 -49.87
N LEU A 418 -53.94 -8.70 -50.50
CA LEU A 418 -54.92 -7.94 -51.29
C LEU A 418 -55.92 -7.18 -50.42
N PHE A 419 -56.19 -7.66 -49.20
CA PHE A 419 -57.22 -7.09 -48.32
C PHE A 419 -56.71 -6.73 -46.92
N ALA A 420 -55.46 -7.04 -46.58
CA ALA A 420 -54.86 -6.69 -45.29
C ALA A 420 -53.46 -6.09 -45.46
N LYS A 421 -53.27 -4.87 -44.94
CA LYS A 421 -51.99 -4.15 -44.91
C LYS A 421 -51.37 -4.23 -43.52
N SER A 422 -50.06 -4.47 -43.44
CA SER A 422 -49.30 -4.32 -42.19
C SER A 422 -48.94 -2.85 -42.00
N HIS A 423 -49.31 -2.29 -40.86
CA HIS A 423 -48.98 -0.91 -40.46
C HIS A 423 -47.83 -0.83 -39.46
N VAL A 424 -47.32 -1.98 -39.02
CA VAL A 424 -46.11 -2.06 -38.19
C VAL A 424 -44.88 -1.85 -39.09
N LYS A 425 -44.07 -0.83 -38.77
CA LYS A 425 -42.79 -0.50 -39.42
C LYS A 425 -41.62 -1.03 -38.59
N SER A 426 -40.48 -1.33 -39.22
CA SER A 426 -39.27 -1.81 -38.55
C SER A 426 -38.69 -0.82 -37.54
N GLU A 427 -38.91 0.47 -37.77
CA GLU A 427 -38.36 1.56 -36.96
C GLU A 427 -39.24 1.88 -35.74
N ALA A 428 -40.47 1.33 -35.68
CA ALA A 428 -41.43 1.65 -34.62
C ALA A 428 -40.84 1.38 -33.23
N ASP A 429 -41.02 2.34 -32.30
CA ASP A 429 -40.60 2.17 -30.92
C ASP A 429 -41.57 1.26 -30.13
N LEU A 430 -41.15 0.83 -28.93
CA LEU A 430 -41.93 -0.13 -28.16
C LEU A 430 -43.30 0.45 -27.74
N HIS A 431 -43.39 1.75 -27.44
CA HIS A 431 -44.63 2.43 -27.10
C HIS A 431 -45.58 2.53 -28.30
N GLU A 432 -45.08 2.77 -29.50
CA GLU A 432 -45.86 2.75 -30.74
C GLU A 432 -46.42 1.36 -31.02
N LEU A 433 -45.61 0.32 -30.85
CA LEU A 433 -46.05 -1.07 -31.01
C LEU A 433 -47.15 -1.43 -30.01
N VAL A 434 -47.03 -0.99 -28.76
CA VAL A 434 -48.04 -1.19 -27.71
C VAL A 434 -49.32 -0.41 -28.03
N LYS A 435 -49.22 0.87 -28.40
CA LYS A 435 -50.39 1.68 -28.82
C LYS A 435 -51.12 1.06 -30.00
N HIS A 436 -50.39 0.54 -30.98
CA HIS A 436 -50.97 -0.18 -32.11
C HIS A 436 -51.68 -1.46 -31.65
N ALA A 437 -51.08 -2.26 -30.76
CA ALA A 437 -51.72 -3.47 -30.21
C ALA A 437 -52.96 -3.18 -29.34
N GLN A 438 -53.03 -2.02 -28.71
CA GLN A 438 -54.19 -1.56 -27.94
C GLN A 438 -55.32 -1.00 -28.82
N GLY A 439 -55.10 -0.84 -30.13
CA GLY A 439 -56.06 -0.21 -31.04
C GLY A 439 -56.15 1.31 -30.88
N LEU A 440 -55.12 1.92 -30.27
CA LEU A 440 -55.00 3.37 -30.06
C LEU A 440 -54.18 4.06 -31.16
N SER A 441 -53.70 3.31 -32.15
CA SER A 441 -53.01 3.86 -33.32
C SER A 441 -53.99 4.49 -34.31
N LYS A 442 -53.54 5.53 -35.01
CA LYS A 442 -54.28 6.12 -36.15
C LYS A 442 -54.29 5.21 -37.38
N GLU A 443 -53.42 4.21 -37.40
CA GLU A 443 -53.27 3.27 -38.50
C GLU A 443 -53.80 1.88 -38.10
N GLY A 444 -54.95 1.49 -38.65
CA GLY A 444 -55.50 0.13 -38.52
C GLY A 444 -56.02 -0.27 -37.14
N SER A 445 -56.64 -1.46 -37.07
CA SER A 445 -57.25 -2.00 -35.84
C SER A 445 -56.28 -2.72 -34.90
N GLY A 446 -54.99 -2.82 -35.25
CA GLY A 446 -54.00 -3.44 -34.37
C GLY A 446 -54.09 -4.95 -34.17
N LYS A 447 -55.09 -5.64 -34.77
CA LYS A 447 -55.47 -7.03 -34.42
C LYS A 447 -54.32 -8.05 -34.39
N ARG A 448 -53.36 -7.97 -35.33
CA ARG A 448 -52.18 -8.87 -35.31
C ARG A 448 -51.25 -8.55 -34.14
N SER A 449 -50.92 -7.28 -33.93
CA SER A 449 -50.08 -6.86 -32.81
C SER A 449 -50.73 -7.20 -31.47
N GLN A 450 -52.06 -7.03 -31.37
CA GLN A 450 -52.86 -7.44 -30.22
C GLN A 450 -52.74 -8.95 -29.95
N LEU A 451 -52.91 -9.79 -30.98
CA LEU A 451 -52.76 -11.24 -30.86
C LEU A 451 -51.36 -11.64 -30.38
N VAL A 452 -50.33 -11.09 -31.03
CA VAL A 452 -48.91 -11.38 -30.72
C VAL A 452 -48.56 -10.96 -29.30
N MET A 453 -48.96 -9.76 -28.88
CA MET A 453 -48.68 -9.29 -27.52
C MET A 453 -49.49 -10.05 -26.44
N LYS A 454 -50.68 -10.56 -26.76
CA LYS A 454 -51.41 -11.48 -25.86
C LYS A 454 -50.72 -12.84 -25.74
N GLN A 455 -50.21 -13.39 -26.83
CA GLN A 455 -49.45 -14.65 -26.83
C GLN A 455 -48.15 -14.54 -26.05
N LEU A 456 -47.48 -13.38 -26.13
CA LEU A 456 -46.29 -13.06 -25.33
C LEU A 456 -46.61 -12.78 -23.86
N GLY A 457 -47.90 -12.77 -23.48
CA GLY A 457 -48.34 -12.49 -22.13
C GLY A 457 -48.18 -11.03 -21.72
N TRP A 458 -48.01 -10.10 -22.66
CA TRP A 458 -47.80 -8.67 -22.41
C TRP A 458 -49.09 -7.87 -22.30
N LEU A 459 -50.16 -8.35 -22.93
CA LEU A 459 -51.51 -7.79 -22.81
C LEU A 459 -52.45 -8.78 -22.09
N ASP A 460 -53.35 -8.26 -21.27
CA ASP A 460 -54.42 -9.03 -20.65
C ASP A 460 -55.62 -9.26 -21.60
N LYS A 461 -56.69 -9.87 -21.10
CA LYS A 461 -57.91 -10.13 -21.88
C LYS A 461 -58.57 -8.85 -22.42
N ASN A 462 -58.40 -7.73 -21.71
CA ASN A 462 -58.95 -6.40 -22.00
C ASN A 462 -57.98 -5.49 -22.78
N ASN A 463 -56.87 -6.04 -23.29
CA ASN A 463 -55.81 -5.31 -24.01
C ASN A 463 -55.07 -4.28 -23.13
N GLN A 464 -55.08 -4.47 -21.81
CA GLN A 464 -54.28 -3.68 -20.89
C GLN A 464 -52.89 -4.30 -20.72
N VAL A 465 -51.88 -3.43 -20.62
CA VAL A 465 -50.49 -3.84 -20.44
C VAL A 465 -50.32 -4.51 -19.07
N ARG A 466 -49.70 -5.67 -19.02
CA ARG A 466 -49.41 -6.38 -17.77
C ARG A 466 -48.16 -5.82 -17.08
N SER A 467 -48.02 -6.10 -15.78
CA SER A 467 -46.99 -5.53 -14.88
C SER A 467 -45.58 -5.55 -15.47
N ASP A 468 -45.20 -6.63 -16.14
CA ASP A 468 -43.82 -6.89 -16.53
C ASP A 468 -43.38 -6.04 -17.74
N LEU A 469 -44.32 -5.72 -18.64
CA LEU A 469 -44.07 -4.75 -19.72
C LEU A 469 -44.32 -3.32 -19.23
N ALA A 470 -45.28 -3.12 -18.33
CA ALA A 470 -45.60 -1.81 -17.78
C ALA A 470 -44.43 -1.21 -16.96
N SER A 471 -43.67 -2.04 -16.23
CA SER A 471 -42.49 -1.61 -15.48
C SER A 471 -41.40 -1.10 -16.43
N VAL A 472 -41.09 -1.84 -17.49
CA VAL A 472 -40.07 -1.47 -18.49
C VAL A 472 -40.45 -0.19 -19.23
N LEU A 473 -41.71 -0.06 -19.68
CA LEU A 473 -42.20 1.16 -20.35
C LEU A 473 -42.17 2.40 -19.45
N LYS A 474 -42.41 2.20 -18.14
CA LYS A 474 -42.36 3.28 -17.15
C LYS A 474 -40.91 3.70 -16.86
N GLU A 475 -40.00 2.73 -16.72
CA GLU A 475 -38.57 2.99 -16.53
C GLU A 475 -37.97 3.70 -17.75
N GLU A 476 -38.28 3.23 -18.97
CA GLU A 476 -37.84 3.86 -20.22
C GLU A 476 -38.26 5.34 -20.30
N ASN A 477 -39.53 5.65 -20.00
CA ASN A 477 -40.04 7.03 -19.98
C ASN A 477 -39.37 7.92 -18.92
N THR A 478 -39.04 7.35 -17.75
CA THR A 478 -38.42 8.12 -16.66
C THR A 478 -36.95 8.45 -16.98
N LEU A 479 -36.30 7.62 -17.78
CA LEU A 479 -34.87 7.71 -18.09
C LEU A 479 -34.54 8.46 -19.39
N THR A 480 -35.54 8.72 -20.24
CA THR A 480 -35.39 9.38 -21.56
C THR A 480 -35.87 10.83 -21.61
N ILE A 481 -36.58 11.31 -20.58
CA ILE A 481 -37.02 12.71 -20.48
C ILE A 481 -35.99 13.48 -19.63
N PRO A 482 -35.31 14.51 -20.17
CA PRO A 482 -34.34 15.32 -19.43
C PRO A 482 -34.99 16.17 -18.33
#